data_AF-A0A388TF52-F1
#
_entry.id   AF-A0A388TF52-F1
#
_cell.length_a   1.000
_cell.length_b   1.000
_cell.length_c   1.000
_cell.angle_alpha   90.00
_cell.angle_beta   90.00
_cell.angle_gamma   90.00
#
_symmetry.space_group_name_H-M   'P 1'
#
loop_
_entity.id
_entity.type
_entity.pdbx_description
1 polymer ?
#
loop_
_entity_poly.entity_id
_entity_poly.type
_entity_poly.pdbx_seq_one_letter_code
_entity_poly.pdbx_strand_id
1 'polypeptide(L)'
;MYSAVKVRGQKLYELARQGLEIERQPKDIEIKVLELLDFRPPDKASLRVVCSKGTYIRTLCYNIGEKMETGAYMSKLTRTRIGEYRLNAECLTPQGRRS
;
A
#
# COMPACT_ATOMS: atom_id res chain seq x y z
N MET A 1 -6.47 -9.56 1.47
CA MET A 1 -5.65 -10.76 1.16
C MET A 1 -5.15 -10.81 -0.30
N TYR A 2 -4.46 -9.77 -0.81
CA TYR A 2 -3.96 -9.77 -2.21
C TYR A 2 -2.48 -9.43 -2.25
N SER A 3 -1.61 -10.42 -2.42
CA SER A 3 -0.17 -10.22 -2.67
C SER A 3 0.38 -11.27 -3.62
N ALA A 4 1.44 -10.90 -4.35
CA ALA A 4 2.26 -11.76 -5.17
C ALA A 4 3.29 -12.61 -4.38
N VAL A 5 3.32 -12.52 -3.04
CA VAL A 5 4.16 -13.40 -2.21
C VAL A 5 3.85 -14.86 -2.56
N LYS A 6 4.88 -15.67 -2.76
CA LYS A 6 4.74 -17.11 -2.98
C LYS A 6 4.77 -17.84 -1.64
N VAL A 7 3.84 -18.76 -1.44
CA VAL A 7 3.83 -19.70 -0.33
C VAL A 7 3.83 -21.09 -0.93
N ARG A 8 4.83 -21.92 -0.58
CA ARG A 8 4.98 -23.30 -1.10
C ARG A 8 4.89 -23.42 -2.63
N GLY A 9 5.46 -22.45 -3.35
CA GLY A 9 5.51 -22.45 -4.82
C GLY A 9 4.32 -21.80 -5.53
N GLN A 10 3.20 -21.54 -4.84
CA GLN A 10 2.00 -20.91 -5.40
C GLN A 10 1.84 -19.45 -4.96
N LYS A 11 1.25 -18.60 -5.80
CA LYS A 11 1.05 -17.18 -5.47
C LYS A 11 -0.12 -17.04 -4.49
N LEU A 12 0.08 -16.28 -3.42
CA LEU A 12 -0.87 -16.17 -2.31
C LEU A 12 -2.24 -15.61 -2.74
N TYR A 13 -2.33 -14.77 -3.80
CA TYR A 13 -3.63 -14.33 -4.31
C TYR A 13 -4.45 -15.45 -4.96
N GLU A 14 -3.83 -16.52 -5.47
CA GLU A 14 -4.52 -17.65 -6.10
C GLU A 14 -5.21 -18.48 -5.04
N LEU A 15 -4.51 -18.72 -3.93
CA LEU A 15 -5.02 -19.42 -2.76
C LEU A 15 -6.12 -18.61 -2.04
N ALA A 16 -5.94 -17.29 -1.92
CA ALA A 16 -6.95 -16.40 -1.36
C ALA A 16 -8.27 -16.39 -2.16
N ARG A 17 -8.21 -16.54 -3.49
CA ARG A 17 -9.41 -16.65 -4.36
C ARG A 17 -10.14 -17.97 -4.19
N GLN A 18 -9.46 -19.00 -3.71
CA GLN A 18 -10.03 -20.33 -3.42
C GLN A 18 -10.64 -20.40 -2.01
N GLY A 19 -10.71 -19.27 -1.29
CA GLY A 19 -11.27 -19.21 0.07
C GLY A 19 -10.33 -19.70 1.17
N LEU A 20 -9.07 -20.04 0.83
CA LEU A 20 -8.06 -20.43 1.81
C LEU A 20 -7.41 -19.18 2.40
N GLU A 21 -7.75 -18.86 3.66
CA GLU A 21 -7.04 -17.85 4.43
C GLU A 21 -5.66 -18.38 4.82
N ILE A 22 -4.62 -17.85 4.17
CA ILE A 22 -3.24 -18.17 4.55
C ILE A 22 -2.76 -17.08 5.50
N GLU A 23 -2.45 -17.51 6.72
CA GLU A 23 -1.78 -16.70 7.73
C GLU A 23 -0.45 -16.21 7.16
N ARG A 24 -0.31 -14.89 7.02
CA ARG A 24 0.97 -14.30 6.63
C ARG A 24 1.81 -14.15 7.86
N GLN A 25 3.03 -14.67 7.82
CA GLN A 25 4.03 -14.31 8.80
C GLN A 25 4.18 -12.77 8.81
N PRO A 26 4.03 -12.13 9.99
CA PRO A 26 4.26 -10.70 10.12
C PRO A 26 5.69 -10.41 9.67
N LYS A 27 5.83 -9.38 8.83
CA LYS A 27 7.14 -8.88 8.42
C LYS A 27 7.37 -7.57 9.12
N ASP A 28 8.56 -7.40 9.67
CA ASP A 28 8.98 -6.13 10.21
C ASP A 28 9.05 -5.10 9.08
N ILE A 29 8.25 -4.06 9.24
CA ILE A 29 8.21 -2.90 8.37
C ILE A 29 8.48 -1.67 9.21
N GLU A 30 9.00 -0.64 8.57
CA GLU A 30 9.30 0.63 9.22
C GLU A 30 8.54 1.72 8.48
N ILE A 31 7.73 2.49 9.22
CA ILE A 31 7.12 3.72 8.73
C ILE A 31 8.00 4.87 9.19
N LYS A 32 8.83 5.39 8.27
CA LYS A 32 9.77 6.49 8.52
C LYS A 32 9.07 7.84 8.59
N VAL A 33 8.01 8.00 7.81
CA VAL A 33 7.17 9.22 7.80
C VAL A 33 5.73 8.79 7.60
N LEU A 34 4.85 9.37 8.40
CA LEU A 34 3.40 9.31 8.25
C LEU A 34 2.84 10.71 8.49
N GLU A 35 2.34 11.34 7.45
CA GLU A 35 1.85 12.72 7.50
C GLU A 35 0.46 12.80 6.89
N LEU A 36 -0.46 13.49 7.58
CA LEU A 36 -1.77 13.84 7.05
C LEU A 36 -1.64 15.09 6.18
N LEU A 37 -1.86 14.93 4.88
CA LEU A 37 -1.78 16.03 3.92
C LEU A 37 -3.10 16.80 3.80
N ASP A 38 -4.22 16.08 3.89
CA ASP A 38 -5.55 16.63 3.72
C ASP A 38 -6.57 15.75 4.43
N PHE A 39 -7.60 16.35 5.00
CA PHE A 39 -8.72 15.65 5.61
C PHE A 39 -10.02 16.35 5.25
N ARG A 40 -10.90 15.62 4.57
CA ARG A 40 -12.20 16.05 4.11
C ARG A 40 -13.25 15.13 4.70
N PRO A 41 -13.85 15.52 5.83
CA PRO A 41 -14.95 14.77 6.42
C PRO A 41 -16.12 14.64 5.44
N PRO A 42 -16.90 13.55 5.54
CA PRO A 42 -16.74 12.47 6.53
C PRO A 42 -15.78 11.34 6.09
N ASP A 43 -15.34 11.30 4.83
CA ASP A 43 -14.91 10.04 4.21
C ASP A 43 -13.53 10.05 3.54
N LYS A 44 -12.80 11.19 3.53
CA LYS A 44 -11.54 11.30 2.79
C LYS A 44 -10.40 11.84 3.62
N ALA A 45 -9.28 11.12 3.58
CA ALA A 45 -7.99 11.58 4.08
C ALA A 45 -6.92 11.30 3.03
N SER A 46 -5.94 12.19 2.90
CA SER A 46 -4.74 11.99 2.09
C SER A 46 -3.53 11.89 3.00
N LEU A 47 -2.75 10.83 2.84
CA LEU A 47 -1.56 10.57 3.65
C LEU A 47 -0.31 10.57 2.78
N ARG A 48 0.78 11.17 3.28
CA ARG A 48 2.13 10.94 2.77
C ARG A 48 2.82 9.93 3.65
N VAL A 49 3.32 8.87 3.03
CA VAL A 49 3.99 7.78 3.72
C VAL A 49 5.37 7.55 3.14
N VAL A 50 6.39 7.50 3.99
CA VAL A 50 7.72 6.98 3.66
C VAL A 50 7.92 5.71 4.47
N CYS A 51 8.15 4.58 3.79
CA CYS A 51 8.18 3.28 4.43
C CYS A 51 9.29 2.37 3.87
N SER A 52 9.64 1.34 4.62
CA SER A 52 10.55 0.29 4.17
C SER A 52 9.92 -0.62 3.10
N LYS A 53 10.76 -1.41 2.44
CA LYS A 53 10.33 -2.38 1.42
C LYS A 53 9.34 -3.39 2.00
N GLY A 54 8.36 -3.81 1.20
CA GLY A 54 7.38 -4.81 1.62
C GLY A 54 6.21 -4.26 2.43
N THR A 55 6.15 -2.95 2.67
CA THR A 55 5.00 -2.29 3.30
C THR A 55 3.77 -2.34 2.39
N TYR A 56 2.65 -2.81 2.93
CA TYR A 56 1.35 -2.81 2.24
C TYR A 56 0.55 -1.59 2.67
N ILE A 57 0.57 -0.52 1.86
CA ILE A 57 -0.18 0.72 2.16
C ILE A 57 -1.68 0.45 2.37
N ARG A 58 -2.26 -0.51 1.64
CA ARG A 58 -3.65 -0.95 1.85
C ARG A 58 -3.92 -1.46 3.26
N THR A 59 -3.01 -2.27 3.80
CA THR A 59 -3.11 -2.79 5.18
C THR A 59 -2.89 -1.66 6.18
N LEU A 60 -1.98 -0.74 5.90
CA LEU A 60 -1.80 0.46 6.74
C LEU A 60 -3.09 1.28 6.83
N CYS A 61 -3.75 1.57 5.69
CA CYS A 61 -5.04 2.28 5.68
C CYS A 61 -6.10 1.54 6.49
N TYR A 62 -6.24 0.22 6.29
CA TYR A 62 -7.16 -0.61 7.05
C TYR A 62 -6.89 -0.50 8.56
N ASN A 63 -5.65 -0.71 8.99
CA ASN A 63 -5.27 -0.64 10.41
C ASN A 63 -5.52 0.74 11.02
N ILE A 64 -5.32 1.83 10.27
CA ILE A 64 -5.67 3.18 10.74
C ILE A 64 -7.17 3.29 10.97
N GLY A 65 -7.99 2.83 10.02
CA GLY A 65 -9.45 2.83 10.15
C GLY A 65 -9.96 1.97 11.31
N GLU A 66 -9.37 0.78 11.52
CA GLU A 66 -9.66 -0.08 12.67
C GLU A 66 -9.33 0.62 13.98
N LYS A 67 -8.17 1.28 14.05
CA LYS A 67 -7.74 2.02 15.26
C LYS A 67 -8.62 3.23 15.55
N MET A 68 -9.28 3.78 14.53
CA MET A 68 -10.25 4.86 14.62
C MET A 68 -11.69 4.37 14.77
N GLU A 69 -11.95 3.06 14.79
CA GLU A 69 -13.29 2.44 14.91
C GLU A 69 -14.30 2.89 13.84
N THR A 70 -13.81 3.36 12.70
CA THR A 70 -14.64 3.84 11.58
C THR A 70 -14.51 2.95 10.34
N GLY A 71 -13.46 2.14 10.29
CA GLY A 71 -13.05 1.43 9.09
C GLY A 71 -12.45 2.38 8.04
N ALA A 72 -11.50 1.88 7.27
CA ALA A 72 -10.93 2.66 6.17
C ALA A 72 -10.40 1.73 5.09
N TYR A 73 -10.49 2.21 3.84
CA TYR A 73 -9.91 1.53 2.69
C TYR A 73 -9.15 2.53 1.82
N MET A 74 -8.16 2.02 1.10
CA MET A 74 -7.36 2.84 0.21
C MET A 74 -8.10 3.05 -1.12
N SER A 75 -8.57 4.27 -1.38
CA SER A 75 -9.28 4.62 -2.61
C SER A 75 -8.35 4.98 -3.78
N LYS A 76 -7.19 5.58 -3.49
CA LYS A 76 -6.17 5.96 -4.47
C LYS A 76 -4.77 5.78 -3.87
N LEU A 77 -3.81 5.37 -4.71
CA LEU A 77 -2.39 5.30 -4.35
C LEU A 77 -1.54 5.80 -5.50
N THR A 78 -0.62 6.71 -5.19
CA THR A 78 0.41 7.15 -6.12
C THR A 78 1.76 6.96 -5.46
N ARG A 79 2.61 6.13 -6.08
CA ARG A 79 3.99 5.96 -5.62
C ARG A 79 4.84 7.07 -6.23
N THR A 80 5.16 8.09 -5.43
CA THR A 80 5.87 9.28 -5.89
C THR A 80 7.39 9.11 -5.98
N ARG A 81 7.95 8.10 -5.28
CA ARG A 81 9.41 7.85 -5.25
C ARG A 81 9.75 6.38 -4.97
N ILE A 82 10.87 5.90 -5.52
CA ILE A 82 11.54 4.64 -5.19
C ILE A 82 13.03 4.92 -5.03
N GLY A 83 13.58 4.82 -3.82
CA GLY A 83 14.96 5.22 -3.58
C GLY A 83 15.16 6.68 -4.00
N GLU A 84 16.05 6.90 -4.97
CA GLU A 84 16.38 8.22 -5.51
C GLU A 84 15.46 8.65 -6.67
N TYR A 85 14.79 7.70 -7.32
CA TYR A 85 13.95 7.94 -8.50
C TYR A 85 12.59 8.51 -8.09
N ARG A 86 12.23 9.66 -8.63
CA ARG A 86 10.96 10.36 -8.45
C ARG A 86 10.07 10.22 -9.70
N LEU A 87 8.77 10.17 -9.46
CA LEU A 87 7.76 10.02 -10.50
C LEU A 87 7.88 11.10 -11.60
N ASN A 88 8.02 12.37 -11.20
CA ASN A 88 7.95 13.49 -12.15
C ASN A 88 9.29 13.80 -12.85
N ALA A 89 10.39 13.21 -12.40
CA ALA A 89 11.73 13.51 -12.93
C ALA A 89 12.30 12.35 -13.76
N GLU A 90 12.08 11.11 -13.35
CA GLU A 90 12.72 9.94 -13.98
C GLU A 90 11.75 8.88 -14.51
N CYS A 91 10.42 9.02 -14.34
CA CYS A 91 9.46 8.01 -14.80
C CYS A 91 8.75 8.38 -16.11
N LEU A 92 8.77 7.43 -17.05
CA LEU A 92 8.06 7.49 -18.32
C LEU A 92 6.87 6.53 -18.32
N THR A 93 5.80 6.95 -18.97
CA THR A 93 4.69 6.08 -19.38
C THR A 93 5.15 5.13 -20.50
N PRO A 94 4.45 4.00 -20.74
CA PRO A 94 4.76 3.09 -21.85
C PRO A 94 4.78 3.77 -23.23
N GLN A 95 4.09 4.90 -23.39
CA GLN A 95 4.05 5.73 -24.59
C GLN A 95 5.20 6.77 -24.65
N GLY A 96 6.16 6.72 -23.73
CA GLY A 96 7.32 7.62 -23.70
C GLY A 96 7.05 9.03 -23.16
N ARG A 97 5.86 9.31 -22.61
CA ARG A 97 5.55 10.60 -21.98
C ARG A 97 5.99 10.62 -20.52
N ARG A 98 6.50 11.75 -20.04
CA ARG A 98 6.76 11.96 -18.60
C ARG A 98 5.45 11.89 -17.81
N SER A 99 5.55 11.35 -16.60
CA SER A 99 4.42 11.03 -15.71
C SER A 99 3.95 12.25 -14.91
#